data_AF-A0A3G1KS13-F1
#
_entry.id   AF-A0A3G1KS13-F1
#
_cell.length_a   1.000
_cell.length_b   1.000
_cell.length_c   1.000
_cell.angle_alpha   90.00
_cell.angle_beta   90.00
_cell.angle_gamma   90.00
#
_symmetry.space_group_name_H-M   'P 1'
#
loop_
_entity.id
_entity.type
_entity.pdbx_description
1 polymer ?
#
loop_
_entity_poly.entity_id
_entity_poly.type
_entity_poly.pdbx_seq_one_letter_code
_entity_poly.pdbx_strand_id
1 'polypeptide(L)'
;MENKERRPKTEVQGLNENHLRVISGTLRLIEKDMDEMERYLRNAPQGRMYETRDDLTESQKEKVLKIIKTVKECINEFANMLHFEPNQESLSGIIRGTLSIHWVNACDIEPKKLKAYGMVDPDNIERLSFYTQKIMDLLHGF
;
A
#
# COMPACT_ATOMS: atom_id res chain seq x y z
N MET A 1 -24.59 -44.79 21.32
CA MET A 1 -23.61 -43.95 22.05
C MET A 1 -22.55 -43.56 21.05
N GLU A 2 -22.74 -42.39 20.44
CA GLU A 2 -21.99 -41.99 19.24
C GLU A 2 -20.79 -41.11 19.66
N ASN A 3 -19.64 -41.49 19.12
CA ASN A 3 -18.33 -40.99 19.46
C ASN A 3 -18.19 -39.54 18.99
N LYS A 4 -18.15 -38.58 19.93
CA LYS A 4 -17.90 -37.17 19.60
C LYS A 4 -16.44 -37.03 19.19
N GLU A 5 -16.20 -36.98 17.88
CA GLU A 5 -14.94 -36.55 17.28
C GLU A 5 -14.48 -35.23 17.92
N ARG A 6 -13.34 -35.31 18.61
CA ARG A 6 -12.64 -34.14 19.12
C ARG A 6 -12.07 -33.38 17.93
N ARG A 7 -12.69 -32.25 17.59
CA ARG A 7 -12.10 -31.26 16.67
C ARG A 7 -10.77 -30.75 17.24
N PRO A 8 -9.76 -30.50 16.39
CA PRO A 8 -8.45 -30.05 16.85
C PRO A 8 -8.57 -28.66 17.51
N LYS A 9 -7.96 -28.52 18.69
CA LYS A 9 -7.89 -27.28 19.47
C LYS A 9 -6.92 -26.30 18.79
N THR A 10 -7.46 -25.34 18.05
CA THR A 10 -6.86 -24.01 17.85
C THR A 10 -7.98 -23.00 17.59
N GLU A 11 -8.93 -22.91 18.52
CA GLU A 11 -9.87 -21.79 18.60
C GLU A 11 -9.42 -20.90 19.77
N VAL A 12 -8.90 -19.69 19.48
CA VAL A 12 -9.02 -18.61 20.46
C VAL A 12 -10.53 -18.42 20.66
N GLN A 13 -11.05 -18.89 21.80
CA GLN A 13 -12.49 -19.00 22.04
C GLN A 13 -13.21 -17.69 21.67
N GLY A 14 -14.20 -17.76 20.76
CA GLY A 14 -15.09 -16.65 20.43
C GLY A 14 -14.79 -15.88 19.14
N LEU A 15 -13.76 -16.23 18.36
CA LEU A 15 -13.48 -15.61 17.05
C LEU A 15 -14.05 -16.45 15.90
N ASN A 16 -14.78 -15.81 14.99
CA ASN A 16 -15.26 -16.42 13.73
C ASN A 16 -14.35 -16.03 12.54
N GLU A 17 -14.58 -16.64 11.38
CA GLU A 17 -13.79 -16.37 10.17
C GLU A 17 -13.78 -14.89 9.74
N ASN A 18 -14.89 -14.17 9.93
CA ASN A 18 -14.94 -12.76 9.59
C ASN A 18 -14.05 -11.94 10.52
N HIS A 19 -14.03 -12.26 11.82
CA HIS A 19 -13.10 -11.66 12.78
C HIS A 19 -11.65 -11.93 12.36
N LEU A 20 -11.32 -13.18 12.08
CA LEU A 20 -9.96 -13.58 11.67
C LEU A 20 -9.52 -12.86 10.39
N ARG A 21 -10.41 -12.74 9.39
CA ARG A 21 -10.13 -12.03 8.14
C ARG A 21 -9.85 -10.54 8.37
N VAL A 22 -10.65 -9.89 9.20
CA VAL A 22 -10.47 -8.46 9.52
C VAL A 22 -9.17 -8.25 10.30
N ILE A 23 -8.87 -9.11 11.29
CA ILE A 23 -7.62 -9.02 12.06
C ILE A 23 -6.42 -9.22 11.13
N SER A 24 -6.38 -10.30 10.35
CA SER A 24 -5.28 -10.59 9.42
C SER A 24 -5.07 -9.45 8.42
N GLY A 25 -6.14 -8.92 7.82
CA GLY A 25 -6.07 -7.79 6.91
C GLY A 25 -5.53 -6.52 7.58
N THR A 26 -5.95 -6.25 8.81
CA THR A 26 -5.52 -5.06 9.58
C THR A 26 -4.05 -5.17 9.98
N LEU A 27 -3.62 -6.32 10.51
CA LEU A 27 -2.22 -6.55 10.88
C LEU A 27 -1.29 -6.39 9.68
N ARG A 28 -1.68 -6.94 8.52
CA ARG A 28 -0.93 -6.80 7.27
C ARG A 28 -0.83 -5.35 6.80
N LEU A 29 -1.90 -4.56 6.94
CA LEU A 29 -1.88 -3.14 6.59
C LEU A 29 -0.89 -2.38 7.47
N ILE A 30 -0.98 -2.57 8.79
CA ILE A 30 -0.06 -1.93 9.75
C ILE A 30 1.39 -2.33 9.45
N GLU A 31 1.66 -3.60 9.17
CA GLU A 31 3.00 -4.08 8.83
C GLU A 31 3.55 -3.43 7.56
N LYS A 32 2.74 -3.32 6.50
CA LYS A 32 3.12 -2.64 5.25
C LYS A 32 3.42 -1.16 5.49
N ASP A 33 2.64 -0.48 6.34
CA ASP A 33 2.87 0.93 6.69
C ASP A 33 4.15 1.11 7.53
N MET A 34 4.44 0.17 8.44
CA MET A 34 5.72 0.16 9.19
C MET A 34 6.92 0.06 8.25
N ASP A 35 6.86 -0.84 7.27
CA ASP A 35 7.93 -0.99 6.27
C ASP A 35 8.10 0.27 5.42
N GLU A 36 7.00 0.95 5.08
CA GLU A 36 7.06 2.21 4.33
C GLU A 36 7.67 3.35 5.14
N MET A 37 7.27 3.52 6.40
CA MET A 37 7.88 4.51 7.28
C MET A 37 9.37 4.24 7.48
N GLU A 38 9.77 2.98 7.64
CA GLU A 38 11.19 2.62 7.74
C GLU A 38 11.96 3.02 6.46
N ARG A 39 11.37 2.83 5.27
CA ARG A 39 11.96 3.30 4.01
C ARG A 39 12.11 4.83 3.99
N TYR A 40 11.10 5.57 4.43
CA TYR A 40 11.12 7.04 4.43
C TYR A 40 12.14 7.61 5.42
N LEU A 41 12.28 7.00 6.60
CA LEU A 41 13.28 7.42 7.60
C LEU A 41 14.71 7.20 7.11
N ARG A 42 14.94 6.20 6.25
CA ARG A 42 16.25 5.94 5.64
C ARG A 42 16.51 6.86 4.45
N ASN A 43 15.51 7.06 3.61
CA ASN A 43 15.57 7.88 2.41
C ASN A 43 14.24 8.60 2.23
N ALA A 44 14.18 9.86 2.66
CA ALA A 44 12.98 10.68 2.50
C ALA A 44 12.63 10.79 0.99
N PRO A 45 11.39 10.50 0.56
CA PRO A 45 11.02 10.55 -0.85
C PRO A 45 11.23 11.93 -1.47
N GLN A 46 11.83 11.96 -2.66
CA GLN A 46 12.05 13.19 -3.43
C GLN A 46 11.61 13.00 -4.88
N GLY A 47 11.00 14.03 -5.47
CA GLY A 47 10.60 14.03 -6.87
C GLY A 47 10.59 15.43 -7.49
N ARG A 48 10.38 15.51 -8.80
CA ARG A 48 10.26 16.82 -9.47
C ARG A 48 9.03 17.61 -9.01
N MET A 49 7.98 16.91 -8.62
CA MET A 49 6.67 17.48 -8.27
C MET A 49 6.40 17.49 -6.76
N TYR A 50 7.33 16.98 -5.95
CA TYR A 50 7.20 16.93 -4.49
C TYR A 50 8.58 16.85 -3.84
N GLU A 51 8.72 17.48 -2.67
CA GLU A 51 9.92 17.42 -1.85
C GLU A 51 9.51 17.02 -0.43
N THR A 52 10.12 15.98 0.13
CA THR A 52 9.90 15.64 1.54
C THR A 52 11.00 16.29 2.36
N ARG A 53 10.67 17.33 3.12
CA ARG A 53 11.61 17.92 4.07
C ARG A 53 11.71 17.01 5.29
N ASP A 54 12.90 16.48 5.55
CA ASP A 54 13.20 15.78 6.79
C ASP A 54 13.34 16.79 7.93
N ASP A 55 12.32 16.86 8.79
CA ASP A 55 12.26 17.72 9.96
C ASP A 55 12.42 16.94 11.28
N LEU A 56 12.83 15.67 11.20
CA LEU A 56 13.09 14.83 12.36
C LEU A 56 14.55 14.92 12.78
N THR A 57 14.77 15.14 14.07
CA THR A 57 16.09 14.94 14.68
C THR A 57 16.45 13.46 14.70
N GLU A 58 17.74 13.14 14.75
CA GLU A 58 18.21 11.75 14.86
C GLU A 58 17.60 11.02 16.06
N SER A 59 17.45 11.70 17.21
CA SER A 59 16.78 11.11 18.38
C SER A 59 15.30 10.80 18.14
N GLN A 60 14.60 11.62 17.35
CA GLN A 60 13.21 11.32 16.96
C GLN A 60 13.16 10.12 16.01
N LYS A 61 14.06 10.05 15.01
CA LYS A 61 14.15 8.91 14.10
C LYS A 61 14.44 7.61 14.85
N GLU A 62 15.39 7.61 15.77
CA GLU A 62 15.70 6.45 16.64
C GLU A 62 14.49 6.00 17.45
N LYS A 63 13.73 6.94 18.02
CA LYS A 63 12.48 6.63 18.75
C LYS A 63 11.44 5.99 17.83
N VAL A 64 11.23 6.53 16.63
CA VAL A 64 10.28 5.97 15.67
C VAL A 64 10.72 4.59 15.20
N LEU A 65 12.00 4.38 14.89
CA LEU A 65 12.55 3.07 14.53
C LEU A 65 12.35 2.03 15.65
N LYS A 66 12.50 2.43 16.91
CA LYS A 66 12.22 1.56 18.06
C LYS A 66 10.73 1.19 18.14
N ILE A 67 9.83 2.16 17.90
CA ILE A 67 8.39 1.91 17.85
C ILE A 67 8.05 0.94 16.72
N ILE A 68 8.56 1.19 15.51
CA ILE A 68 8.38 0.32 14.33
C ILE A 68 8.78 -1.12 14.67
N LYS A 69 9.97 -1.31 15.26
CA LYS A 69 10.45 -2.63 15.66
C LYS A 69 9.50 -3.32 16.64
N THR A 70 9.11 -2.62 17.72
CA THR A 70 8.20 -3.18 18.73
C THR A 70 6.81 -3.51 18.17
N VAL A 71 6.28 -2.69 17.24
CA VAL A 71 5.01 -2.99 16.55
C VAL A 71 5.13 -4.25 15.72
N LYS A 72 6.21 -4.41 14.94
CA LYS A 72 6.44 -5.62 14.12
C LYS A 72 6.61 -6.88 14.97
N GLU A 73 7.30 -6.78 16.11
CA GLU A 73 7.41 -7.87 17.09
C GLU A 73 6.02 -8.28 17.64
N CYS A 74 5.20 -7.30 18.03
CA CYS A 74 3.84 -7.55 18.50
C CYS A 74 2.92 -8.15 17.42
N ILE A 75 3.03 -7.68 16.17
CA ILE A 75 2.31 -8.27 15.03
C ILE A 75 2.69 -9.73 14.85
N ASN A 76 3.98 -10.06 14.91
CA ASN A 76 4.46 -11.43 14.79
C ASN A 76 3.93 -12.32 15.93
N GLU A 77 3.95 -11.86 17.18
CA GLU A 77 3.36 -12.58 18.31
C GLU A 77 1.85 -12.81 18.11
N PHE A 78 1.12 -11.80 17.65
CA PHE A 78 -0.32 -11.89 17.40
C PHE A 78 -0.63 -12.86 16.24
N ALA A 79 0.12 -12.77 15.14
CA ALA A 79 -0.02 -13.69 14.01
C ALA A 79 0.26 -15.14 14.42
N ASN A 80 1.30 -15.37 15.23
CA ASN A 80 1.64 -16.70 15.75
C ASN A 80 0.55 -17.26 16.66
N MET A 81 -0.01 -16.44 17.56
CA MET A 81 -1.12 -16.85 18.43
C MET A 81 -2.36 -17.28 17.65
N LEU A 82 -2.63 -16.65 16.50
CA LEU A 82 -3.78 -16.94 15.64
C LEU A 82 -3.46 -17.89 14.49
N HIS A 83 -2.23 -18.40 14.39
CA HIS A 83 -1.75 -19.26 13.30
C HIS A 83 -2.01 -18.64 11.91
N PHE A 84 -1.78 -17.34 11.76
CA PHE A 84 -1.85 -16.70 10.46
C PHE A 84 -0.61 -17.02 9.63
N GLU A 85 -0.86 -17.43 8.39
CA GLU A 85 0.18 -17.63 7.39
C GLU A 85 0.37 -16.38 6.53
N PRO A 86 1.59 -16.11 6.04
CA PRO A 86 1.84 -15.01 5.12
C PRO A 86 0.97 -15.10 3.86
N ASN A 87 0.32 -13.99 3.50
CA ASN A 87 -0.39 -13.91 2.24
C ASN A 87 0.61 -13.90 1.07
N GLN A 88 0.43 -14.80 0.11
CA GLN A 88 1.27 -14.85 -1.09
C GLN A 88 0.69 -13.88 -2.13
N GLU A 89 1.30 -12.70 -2.25
CA GLU A 89 1.03 -11.75 -3.33
C GLU A 89 2.15 -11.85 -4.37
N SER A 90 1.80 -11.92 -5.65
CA SER A 90 2.82 -11.87 -6.70
C SER A 90 3.33 -10.44 -6.87
N LEU A 91 4.65 -10.26 -6.83
CA LEU A 91 5.26 -8.96 -7.08
C LEU A 91 4.82 -8.38 -8.44
N SER A 92 4.70 -9.22 -9.46
CA SER A 92 4.16 -8.83 -10.76
C SER A 92 2.71 -8.34 -10.69
N GLY A 93 1.87 -8.98 -9.88
CA GLY A 93 0.49 -8.54 -9.65
C GLY A 93 0.43 -7.19 -8.95
N ILE A 94 1.26 -6.98 -7.92
CA ILE A 94 1.38 -5.69 -7.23
C ILE A 94 1.81 -4.59 -8.21
N ILE A 95 2.89 -4.83 -8.97
CA ILE A 95 3.42 -3.86 -9.94
C ILE A 95 2.36 -3.54 -11.00
N ARG A 96 1.73 -4.54 -11.60
CA ARG A 96 0.68 -4.33 -12.62
C ARG A 96 -0.53 -3.61 -12.06
N GLY A 97 -0.97 -3.95 -10.86
CA GLY A 97 -2.07 -3.26 -10.19
C GLY A 97 -1.76 -1.77 -10.00
N THR A 98 -0.58 -1.46 -9.47
CA THR A 98 -0.12 -0.07 -9.27
C THR A 98 0.00 0.70 -10.58
N LEU A 99 0.60 0.09 -11.62
CA LEU A 99 0.68 0.70 -12.95
C LEU A 99 -0.69 0.95 -13.56
N SER A 100 -1.64 0.02 -13.39
CA SER A 100 -3.02 0.18 -13.88
C SER A 100 -3.74 1.33 -13.19
N ILE A 101 -3.56 1.50 -11.88
CA ILE A 101 -4.10 2.64 -11.13
C ILE A 101 -3.55 3.95 -11.68
N HIS A 102 -2.23 4.03 -11.88
CA HIS A 102 -1.63 5.25 -12.43
C HIS A 102 -2.00 5.50 -13.89
N TRP A 103 -2.25 4.44 -14.68
CA TRP A 103 -2.76 4.58 -16.03
C TRP A 103 -4.14 5.24 -16.04
N VAL A 104 -5.05 4.82 -15.15
CA VAL A 104 -6.36 5.46 -14.98
C VAL A 104 -6.19 6.94 -14.60
N ASN A 105 -5.31 7.25 -13.66
CA ASN A 105 -5.03 8.64 -13.28
C ASN A 105 -4.47 9.47 -14.46
N ALA A 106 -3.63 8.88 -15.31
CA ALA A 106 -3.12 9.53 -16.50
C ALA A 106 -4.24 9.81 -17.52
N CYS A 107 -5.20 8.89 -17.67
CA CYS A 107 -6.39 9.13 -18.48
C CYS A 107 -7.19 10.35 -18.00
N ASP A 108 -7.16 10.67 -16.70
CA ASP A 108 -7.94 11.79 -16.13
C ASP A 108 -7.35 13.17 -16.41
N ILE A 109 -6.07 13.24 -16.81
CA ILE A 109 -5.40 14.47 -17.21
C ILE A 109 -5.35 14.67 -18.74
N GLU A 110 -6.13 13.90 -19.50
CA GLU A 110 -6.35 14.17 -20.93
C GLU A 110 -7.04 15.54 -21.12
N PRO A 111 -6.62 16.38 -22.09
CA PRO A 111 -7.23 17.70 -22.30
C PRO A 111 -8.75 17.68 -22.47
N LYS A 112 -9.31 16.61 -23.05
CA LYS A 112 -10.76 16.44 -23.20
C LYS A 112 -11.49 16.32 -21.86
N LYS A 113 -10.86 15.72 -20.84
CA LYS A 113 -11.42 15.55 -19.49
C LYS A 113 -11.14 16.74 -18.58
N LEU A 114 -10.04 17.46 -18.82
CA LEU A 114 -9.72 18.70 -18.10
C LEU A 114 -10.77 19.80 -18.27
N LYS A 115 -11.62 19.72 -19.31
CA LYS A 115 -12.76 20.64 -19.51
C LYS A 115 -13.69 20.78 -18.31
N ALA A 116 -13.77 19.75 -17.46
CA ALA A 116 -14.54 19.79 -16.20
C ALA A 116 -13.97 20.80 -15.18
N TYR A 117 -12.70 21.17 -15.33
CA TYR A 117 -11.96 22.10 -14.45
C TYR A 117 -11.70 23.46 -15.11
N GLY A 118 -12.30 23.72 -16.27
CA GLY A 118 -12.10 24.93 -17.07
C GLY A 118 -11.62 24.62 -18.49
N MET A 119 -11.72 25.62 -19.36
CA MET A 119 -11.26 25.47 -20.74
C MET A 119 -9.73 25.41 -20.79
N VAL A 120 -9.20 24.36 -21.41
CA VAL A 120 -7.78 24.27 -21.74
C VAL A 120 -7.51 25.22 -22.90
N ASP A 121 -6.47 26.04 -22.76
CA ASP A 121 -5.98 26.91 -23.84
C ASP A 121 -5.69 26.07 -25.11
N PRO A 122 -6.34 26.39 -26.25
CA PRO A 122 -6.15 25.67 -27.51
C PRO A 122 -4.69 25.46 -27.90
N ASP A 123 -3.81 26.43 -27.62
CA ASP A 123 -2.39 26.38 -27.99
C ASP A 123 -1.63 25.31 -27.19
N ASN A 124 -2.17 24.84 -26.07
CA ASN A 124 -1.57 23.82 -25.21
C ASN A 124 -2.15 22.42 -25.41
N ILE A 125 -3.26 22.27 -26.14
CA ILE A 125 -3.99 20.99 -26.26
C ILE A 125 -3.10 19.90 -26.85
N GLU A 126 -2.40 20.18 -27.95
CA GLU A 126 -1.56 19.19 -28.64
C GLU A 126 -0.40 18.74 -27.74
N ARG A 127 0.27 19.69 -27.09
CA ARG A 127 1.41 19.41 -26.20
C ARG A 127 0.99 18.59 -24.98
N LEU A 128 -0.13 18.93 -24.35
CA LEU A 128 -0.66 18.17 -23.22
C LEU A 128 -1.07 16.76 -23.66
N SER A 129 -1.77 16.64 -24.80
CA SER A 129 -2.16 15.33 -25.35
C SER A 129 -0.94 14.44 -25.61
N PHE A 130 0.14 15.00 -26.17
CA PHE A 130 1.38 14.28 -26.42
C PHE A 130 1.99 13.68 -25.14
N TYR A 131 2.15 14.49 -24.08
CA TYR A 131 2.76 14.00 -22.84
C TYR A 131 1.82 13.04 -22.09
N THR A 132 0.52 13.32 -22.05
CA THR A 132 -0.45 12.41 -21.42
C THR A 132 -0.46 11.06 -22.12
N GLN A 133 -0.51 11.02 -23.46
CA GLN A 133 -0.46 9.77 -24.22
C GLN A 133 0.85 9.01 -23.97
N LYS A 134 1.99 9.71 -23.99
CA LYS A 134 3.28 9.09 -23.71
C LYS A 134 3.33 8.43 -22.32
N ILE A 135 2.76 9.08 -21.31
CA ILE A 135 2.67 8.51 -19.95
C ILE A 135 1.77 7.28 -19.94
N MET A 136 0.61 7.34 -20.59
CA MET A 136 -0.32 6.22 -20.69
C MET A 136 0.33 5.00 -21.36
N ASP A 137 1.04 5.19 -22.47
CA ASP A 137 1.71 4.09 -23.19
C ASP A 137 2.78 3.42 -22.32
N LEU A 138 3.56 4.21 -21.56
CA LEU A 138 4.59 3.69 -20.65
C LEU A 138 3.99 2.90 -19.48
N LEU A 139 2.82 3.31 -18.96
CA LEU A 139 2.16 2.63 -17.84
C LEU A 139 1.44 1.34 -18.26
N HIS A 140 1.08 1.20 -19.54
CA HIS A 140 0.39 0.01 -20.07
C HIS A 140 1.36 -1.11 -20.50
N GLY A 141 2.67 -0.87 -20.56
CA GLY A 141 3.67 -1.76 -21.18
C GLY A 141 4.23 -2.90 -20.33
N PHE A 142 3.58 -3.34 -19.24
CA PHE A 142 4.14 -4.30 -18.26
C PHE A 142 3.22 -5.49 -17.90
#